data_AF-A0A9N8ZN85-F1
#
_entry.id   AF-A0A9N8ZN85-F1
#
_cell.length_a   1.000
_cell.length_b   1.000
_cell.length_c   1.000
_cell.angle_alpha   90.00
_cell.angle_beta   90.00
_cell.angle_gamma   90.00
#
_symmetry.space_group_name_H-M   'P 1'
#
loop_
_entity.id
_entity.type
_entity.pdbx_description
1 polymer ?
#
loop_
_entity_poly.entity_id
_entity_poly.type
_entity_poly.pdbx_seq_one_letter_code
_entity_poly.pdbx_strand_id
1 'polypeptide(L)'
;SHCPFCTENLPNRETFCEIHYMETTIVPDGIRKGYPMEINFELIESRIIQMKDELLNIIYKKTSSYFRNFVFEICNILGQIKANTPMAIMERFETLKPGYYGTRGMSIITEILNSLFLYTHILTNELSYPKSPVDYILEIMVPETALHLISQDKGGITLEEARKIMEDSSTFESRDRKNVNSVRDQDQQSRKYKQSESWDRRIGINDQ
;
A
#
# COMPACT_ATOMS: atom_id res chain seq x y z
N SER A 1 15.75 19.98 8.02
CA SER A 1 16.30 19.23 9.17
C SER A 1 17.50 18.41 8.69
N HIS A 2 18.67 18.57 9.30
CA HIS A 2 19.90 17.89 8.88
C HIS A 2 19.95 16.50 9.56
N CYS A 3 19.92 15.41 8.79
CA CYS A 3 20.03 14.05 9.33
C CYS A 3 21.48 13.82 9.83
N PRO A 4 21.71 13.49 11.12
CA PRO A 4 23.05 13.37 11.69
C PRO A 4 23.87 12.19 11.15
N PHE A 5 23.25 11.28 10.39
CA PHE A 5 23.88 10.09 9.81
C PHE A 5 24.23 10.24 8.32
N CYS A 6 23.71 11.26 7.64
CA CYS A 6 23.95 11.48 6.20
C CYS A 6 25.19 12.38 6.03
N THR A 7 26.40 11.81 5.93
CA THR A 7 27.64 12.56 5.65
C THR A 7 27.61 13.20 4.24
N GLU A 8 28.31 14.32 4.07
CA GLU A 8 28.18 15.24 2.92
C GLU A 8 28.50 14.66 1.52
N ASN A 9 28.91 13.40 1.38
CA ASN A 9 29.39 12.82 0.11
C ASN A 9 28.84 11.42 -0.23
N LEU A 10 27.59 11.11 0.13
CA LEU A 10 26.93 9.88 -0.35
C LEU A 10 26.20 10.14 -1.68
N PRO A 11 26.49 9.39 -2.77
CA PRO A 11 25.63 9.40 -3.95
C PRO A 11 24.21 8.94 -3.54
N ASN A 12 23.19 9.68 -3.94
CA ASN A 12 21.78 9.49 -3.57
C ASN A 12 21.44 9.68 -2.07
N ARG A 13 21.97 10.73 -1.44
CA ARG A 13 21.69 11.13 -0.04
C ARG A 13 20.21 11.08 0.34
N GLU A 14 19.31 11.53 -0.52
CA GLU A 14 17.85 11.53 -0.25
C GLU A 14 17.32 10.12 -0.03
N THR A 15 17.62 9.19 -0.94
CA THR A 15 17.22 7.79 -0.82
C THR A 15 17.82 7.11 0.42
N PHE A 16 19.06 7.44 0.77
CA PHE A 16 19.69 6.90 1.98
C PHE A 16 19.02 7.43 3.25
N CYS A 17 18.74 8.73 3.33
CA CYS A 17 18.05 9.28 4.49
C CYS A 17 16.60 8.75 4.59
N GLU A 18 15.93 8.46 3.46
CA GLU A 18 14.61 7.80 3.43
C GLU A 18 14.66 6.37 3.95
N ILE A 19 15.62 5.55 3.49
CA ILE A 19 15.83 4.17 3.97
C ILE A 19 16.24 4.16 5.45
N HIS A 20 17.07 5.09 5.87
CA HIS A 20 17.47 5.19 7.27
C HIS A 20 16.29 5.57 8.17
N TYR A 21 15.46 6.54 7.76
CA TYR A 21 14.25 6.91 8.49
C TYR A 21 13.24 5.75 8.55
N MET A 22 13.12 5.00 7.46
CA MET A 22 12.36 3.76 7.36
C MET A 22 12.78 2.73 8.42
N GLU A 23 14.04 2.31 8.40
CA GLU A 23 14.57 1.25 9.27
C GLU A 23 14.58 1.67 10.74
N THR A 24 14.82 2.94 11.03
CA THR A 24 14.97 3.43 12.41
C THR A 24 13.67 3.90 13.04
N THR A 25 12.68 4.32 12.25
CA THR A 25 11.46 4.95 12.77
C THR A 25 10.21 4.18 12.39
N ILE A 26 9.97 3.94 11.10
CA ILE A 26 8.68 3.43 10.62
C ILE A 26 8.54 1.92 10.86
N VAL A 27 9.59 1.13 10.61
CA VAL A 27 9.57 -0.33 10.85
C VAL A 27 9.34 -0.66 12.33
N PRO A 28 10.12 -0.10 13.28
CA PRO A 28 9.90 -0.36 14.70
C PRO A 28 8.52 0.10 15.17
N ASP A 29 7.99 1.19 14.62
CA ASP A 29 6.66 1.70 14.98
C ASP A 29 5.54 0.77 14.49
N GLY A 30 5.63 0.29 13.25
CA GLY A 30 4.69 -0.71 12.71
C GLY A 30 4.69 -2.00 13.52
N ILE A 31 5.86 -2.48 13.95
CA ILE A 31 5.99 -3.66 14.83
C ILE A 31 5.30 -3.40 16.17
N ARG A 32 5.51 -2.25 16.81
CA ARG A 32 4.82 -1.88 18.08
C ARG A 32 3.31 -1.81 17.91
N LYS A 33 2.83 -1.36 16.75
CA LYS A 33 1.40 -1.32 16.38
C LYS A 33 0.86 -2.67 15.89
N GLY A 34 1.73 -3.68 15.81
CA GLY A 34 1.41 -5.04 15.39
C GLY A 34 1.00 -5.15 13.92
N TYR A 35 1.53 -4.29 13.04
CA TYR A 35 1.32 -4.44 11.59
C TYR A 35 2.09 -5.66 11.07
N PRO A 36 1.50 -6.42 10.13
CA PRO A 36 2.13 -7.63 9.64
C PRO A 36 3.42 -7.28 8.89
N MET A 37 4.53 -7.91 9.31
CA MET A 37 5.81 -7.81 8.60
C MET A 37 5.77 -8.52 7.25
N GLU A 38 4.99 -9.60 7.18
CA GLU A 38 4.74 -10.35 5.95
C GLU A 38 3.24 -10.59 5.79
N ILE A 39 2.75 -10.38 4.57
CA ILE A 39 1.36 -10.63 4.20
C ILE A 39 1.34 -11.85 3.30
N ASN A 40 0.57 -12.86 3.67
CA ASN A 40 0.33 -14.00 2.80
C ASN A 40 -0.70 -13.63 1.72
N PHE A 41 -0.21 -13.16 0.58
CA PHE A 41 -1.06 -12.78 -0.56
C PHE A 41 -1.80 -13.95 -1.20
N GLU A 42 -1.32 -15.19 -1.02
CA GLU A 42 -1.95 -16.39 -1.60
C GLU A 42 -3.32 -16.67 -0.96
N LEU A 43 -3.54 -16.23 0.28
CA LEU A 43 -4.79 -16.44 0.98
C LEU A 43 -5.83 -15.35 0.71
N ILE A 44 -5.45 -14.22 0.10
CA ILE A 44 -6.36 -13.07 -0.08
C ILE A 44 -7.59 -13.47 -0.91
N GLU A 45 -7.41 -14.21 -1.99
CA GLU A 45 -8.52 -14.65 -2.84
C GLU A 45 -9.55 -15.45 -2.05
N SER A 46 -9.10 -16.48 -1.31
CA SER A 46 -10.00 -17.29 -0.49
C SER A 46 -10.78 -16.47 0.54
N ARG A 47 -10.14 -15.46 1.15
CA ARG A 47 -10.76 -14.57 2.14
C ARG A 47 -11.78 -13.64 1.50
N ILE A 48 -11.48 -13.06 0.34
CA ILE A 48 -12.42 -12.20 -0.40
C ILE A 48 -13.65 -13.01 -0.85
N ILE A 49 -13.45 -14.24 -1.31
CA ILE A 49 -14.55 -15.14 -1.67
C ILE A 49 -15.44 -15.42 -0.46
N GLN A 50 -14.87 -15.65 0.72
CA GLN A 50 -15.64 -15.90 1.95
C GLN A 50 -16.48 -14.68 2.38
N MET A 51 -16.02 -13.45 2.17
CA MET A 51 -16.77 -12.23 2.47
C MET A 51 -17.61 -11.71 1.29
N LYS A 52 -17.76 -12.49 0.20
CA LYS A 52 -18.45 -12.05 -1.02
C LYS A 52 -19.86 -11.51 -0.75
N ASP A 53 -20.62 -12.15 0.14
CA ASP A 53 -21.98 -11.72 0.46
C ASP A 53 -22.01 -10.37 1.18
N GLU A 54 -21.02 -10.09 2.04
CA GLU A 54 -20.85 -8.78 2.69
C GLU A 54 -20.56 -7.69 1.64
N LEU A 55 -19.67 -7.99 0.69
CA LEU A 55 -19.33 -7.09 -0.41
C LEU A 55 -20.53 -6.86 -1.35
N LEU A 56 -21.34 -7.88 -1.61
CA LEU A 56 -22.60 -7.74 -2.36
C LEU A 56 -23.59 -6.83 -1.64
N ASN A 57 -23.66 -6.88 -0.31
CA ASN A 57 -24.52 -5.97 0.45
C ASN A 57 -24.09 -4.49 0.30
N ILE A 58 -22.79 -4.22 0.09
CA ILE A 58 -22.29 -2.88 -0.25
C ILE A 58 -22.74 -2.48 -1.67
N ILE A 59 -22.59 -3.36 -2.65
CA ILE A 59 -22.99 -3.10 -4.05
C ILE A 59 -24.50 -2.84 -4.15
N TYR A 60 -25.32 -3.68 -3.50
CA TYR A 60 -26.77 -3.55 -3.48
C TYR A 60 -27.29 -2.49 -2.51
N LYS A 61 -26.40 -1.68 -1.90
CA LYS A 61 -26.75 -0.58 -0.99
C LYS A 61 -27.58 -1.03 0.21
N LYS A 62 -27.44 -2.29 0.62
CA LYS A 62 -28.11 -2.89 1.80
C LYS A 62 -27.39 -2.55 3.11
N THR A 63 -26.07 -2.35 3.03
CA THR A 63 -25.24 -1.97 4.18
C THR A 63 -24.61 -0.60 3.93
N SER A 64 -24.42 0.17 5.01
CA SER A 64 -23.66 1.41 4.98
C SER A 64 -22.20 1.11 4.65
N SER A 65 -21.59 1.94 3.80
CA SER A 65 -20.18 1.85 3.41
C SER A 65 -19.56 3.22 3.54
N TYR A 66 -18.44 3.30 4.25
CA TYR A 66 -17.74 4.55 4.49
C TYR A 66 -17.23 5.13 3.17
N PHE A 67 -16.53 4.31 2.37
CA PHE A 67 -15.92 4.78 1.13
C PHE A 67 -16.97 5.11 0.07
N ARG A 68 -18.09 4.38 0.01
CA ARG A 68 -19.22 4.76 -0.87
C ARG A 68 -19.75 6.14 -0.50
N ASN A 69 -20.01 6.40 0.78
CA ASN A 69 -20.52 7.69 1.23
C ASN A 69 -19.50 8.80 0.96
N PHE A 70 -18.23 8.58 1.27
CA PHE A 70 -17.12 9.51 1.03
C PHE A 70 -17.01 9.89 -0.46
N VAL A 71 -16.97 8.90 -1.36
CA VAL A 71 -16.86 9.14 -2.80
C VAL A 71 -18.11 9.86 -3.34
N PHE A 72 -19.30 9.50 -2.85
CA PHE A 72 -20.55 10.10 -3.33
C PHE A 72 -20.72 11.52 -2.83
N GLU A 73 -20.26 11.84 -1.63
CA GLU A 73 -20.20 13.21 -1.12
C GLU A 73 -19.33 14.10 -2.02
N ILE A 74 -18.17 13.61 -2.46
CA ILE A 74 -17.31 14.32 -3.42
C ILE A 74 -18.02 14.52 -4.77
N CYS A 75 -18.71 13.49 -5.28
CA CYS A 75 -19.51 13.61 -6.50
C CYS A 75 -20.63 14.64 -6.36
N ASN A 76 -21.26 14.75 -5.20
CA ASN A 76 -22.30 15.73 -4.92
C ASN A 76 -21.74 17.16 -4.88
N ILE A 77 -20.55 17.35 -4.29
CA ILE A 77 -19.91 18.68 -4.16
C ILE A 77 -19.35 19.17 -5.50
N LEU A 78 -18.63 18.32 -6.23
CA LEU A 78 -17.90 18.71 -7.45
C LEU A 78 -18.73 18.51 -8.73
N GLY A 79 -19.79 17.71 -8.67
CA GLY A 79 -20.46 17.15 -9.84
C GLY A 79 -19.69 15.96 -10.44
N GLN A 80 -20.44 15.05 -11.07
CA GLN A 80 -19.93 13.77 -11.60
C GLN A 80 -18.70 13.95 -12.51
N ILE A 81 -18.77 14.84 -13.49
CA ILE A 81 -17.71 15.01 -14.50
C ILE A 81 -16.40 15.44 -13.83
N LYS A 82 -16.46 16.43 -12.93
CA LYS A 82 -15.27 16.97 -12.27
C LYS A 82 -14.68 15.99 -11.26
N ALA A 83 -15.52 15.30 -10.48
CA ALA A 83 -15.10 14.32 -9.49
C ALA A 83 -14.35 13.11 -10.11
N ASN A 84 -14.61 12.81 -11.38
CA ASN A 84 -14.00 11.70 -12.12
C ASN A 84 -12.76 12.12 -12.93
N THR A 85 -12.31 13.37 -12.83
CA THR A 85 -11.05 13.77 -13.46
C THR A 85 -9.85 13.13 -12.76
N PRO A 86 -8.75 12.79 -13.48
CA PRO A 86 -7.54 12.25 -12.86
C PRO A 86 -7.01 13.10 -11.72
N MET A 87 -7.10 14.43 -11.85
CA MET A 87 -6.68 15.38 -10.82
C MET A 87 -7.51 15.22 -9.53
N ALA A 88 -8.84 15.21 -9.65
CA ALA A 88 -9.72 15.02 -8.49
C ALA A 88 -9.53 13.64 -7.85
N ILE A 89 -9.32 12.58 -8.65
CA ILE A 89 -9.03 11.23 -8.14
C ILE A 89 -7.72 11.23 -7.35
N MET A 90 -6.69 11.90 -7.86
CA MET A 90 -5.38 11.99 -7.21
C MET A 90 -5.44 12.68 -5.84
N GLU A 91 -6.30 13.69 -5.68
CA GLU A 91 -6.50 14.39 -4.39
C GLU A 91 -6.94 13.47 -3.25
N ARG A 92 -7.64 12.37 -3.56
CA ARG A 92 -8.14 11.39 -2.58
C ARG A 92 -7.42 10.05 -2.65
N PHE A 93 -6.43 9.90 -3.53
CA PHE A 93 -5.75 8.63 -3.74
C PHE A 93 -5.11 8.07 -2.47
N GLU A 94 -4.49 8.93 -1.65
CA GLU A 94 -3.88 8.53 -0.38
C GLU A 94 -4.89 7.92 0.59
N THR A 95 -6.11 8.46 0.64
CA THR A 95 -7.22 7.96 1.47
C THR A 95 -7.74 6.60 1.00
N LEU A 96 -7.63 6.31 -0.30
CA LEU A 96 -8.15 5.08 -0.91
C LEU A 96 -7.15 3.92 -0.90
N LYS A 97 -5.91 4.14 -0.45
CA LYS A 97 -4.89 3.09 -0.36
C LYS A 97 -5.29 2.01 0.65
N PRO A 98 -5.06 0.71 0.36
CA PRO A 98 -5.47 -0.39 1.23
C PRO A 98 -4.58 -0.59 2.47
N GLY A 99 -3.97 0.47 3.01
CA GLY A 99 -3.08 0.41 4.17
C GLY A 99 -1.86 -0.47 3.94
N TYR A 100 -1.49 -1.28 4.94
CA TYR A 100 -0.32 -2.18 4.87
C TYR A 100 -0.40 -3.24 3.75
N TYR A 101 -1.57 -3.48 3.14
CA TYR A 101 -1.69 -4.35 1.96
C TYR A 101 -1.02 -3.73 0.72
N GLY A 102 -1.05 -2.41 0.65
CA GLY A 102 -0.32 -1.66 -0.34
C GLY A 102 -0.74 -1.76 -1.80
N THR A 103 0.14 -1.28 -2.67
CA THR A 103 0.07 -1.39 -4.13
C THR A 103 -0.08 -2.83 -4.60
N ARG A 104 0.70 -3.78 -4.05
CA ARG A 104 0.57 -5.21 -4.40
C ARG A 104 -0.79 -5.76 -3.99
N GLY A 105 -1.25 -5.44 -2.77
CA GLY A 105 -2.56 -5.84 -2.29
C GLY A 105 -3.68 -5.20 -3.10
N MET A 106 -3.57 -3.91 -3.43
CA MET A 106 -4.50 -3.18 -4.29
C MET A 106 -4.67 -3.89 -5.63
N SER A 107 -3.57 -4.26 -6.31
CA SER A 107 -3.64 -4.98 -7.59
C SER A 107 -4.34 -6.33 -7.46
N ILE A 108 -3.99 -7.12 -6.44
CA ILE A 108 -4.58 -8.45 -6.22
C ILE A 108 -6.07 -8.33 -5.88
N ILE A 109 -6.43 -7.46 -4.93
CA ILE A 109 -7.81 -7.19 -4.54
C ILE A 109 -8.62 -6.73 -5.75
N THR A 110 -8.10 -5.79 -6.55
CA THR A 110 -8.76 -5.29 -7.75
C THR A 110 -9.06 -6.42 -8.75
N GLU A 111 -8.09 -7.29 -9.02
CA GLU A 111 -8.24 -8.41 -9.95
C GLU A 111 -9.33 -9.38 -9.51
N ILE A 112 -9.33 -9.73 -8.23
CA ILE A 112 -10.33 -10.64 -7.65
C ILE A 112 -11.72 -10.00 -7.71
N LEU A 113 -11.85 -8.72 -7.35
CA LEU A 113 -13.12 -8.00 -7.40
C LEU A 113 -13.65 -7.84 -8.83
N ASN A 114 -12.76 -7.59 -9.80
CA ASN A 114 -13.13 -7.57 -11.22
C ASN A 114 -13.70 -8.92 -11.66
N SER A 115 -13.01 -10.01 -11.31
CA SER A 115 -13.46 -11.37 -11.60
C SER A 115 -14.80 -11.70 -10.93
N LEU A 116 -15.01 -11.25 -9.70
CA LEU A 116 -16.24 -11.54 -8.96
C LEU A 116 -17.44 -10.70 -9.41
N PHE A 117 -17.24 -9.43 -9.75
CA PHE A 117 -18.33 -8.46 -9.88
C PHE A 117 -18.39 -7.74 -11.23
N LEU A 118 -17.25 -7.45 -11.86
CA LEU A 118 -17.21 -6.71 -13.12
C LEU A 118 -17.46 -7.64 -14.32
N TYR A 119 -16.68 -8.72 -14.42
CA TYR A 119 -16.75 -9.67 -15.53
C TYR A 119 -17.99 -10.57 -15.47
N THR A 120 -18.57 -10.73 -14.29
CA THR A 120 -19.86 -11.41 -14.07
C THR A 120 -21.06 -10.49 -14.32
N HIS A 121 -20.83 -9.21 -14.64
CA HIS A 121 -21.87 -8.19 -14.82
C HIS A 121 -22.79 -7.98 -13.61
N ILE A 122 -22.35 -8.35 -12.40
CA ILE A 122 -23.08 -8.07 -11.16
C ILE A 122 -23.03 -6.56 -10.86
N LEU A 123 -21.86 -5.94 -11.00
CA LEU A 123 -21.70 -4.49 -10.82
C LEU A 123 -21.98 -3.77 -12.14
N THR A 124 -23.23 -3.35 -12.32
CA THR A 124 -23.69 -2.62 -13.51
C THR A 124 -23.49 -1.11 -13.36
N ASN A 125 -23.57 -0.38 -14.48
CA ASN A 125 -23.55 1.10 -14.47
C ASN A 125 -24.65 1.71 -13.59
N GLU A 126 -25.81 1.06 -13.48
CA GLU A 126 -26.93 1.52 -12.66
C GLU A 126 -26.61 1.39 -11.16
N LEU A 127 -25.97 0.29 -10.78
CA LEU A 127 -25.57 0.05 -9.39
C LEU A 127 -24.39 0.93 -8.99
N SER A 128 -23.45 1.17 -9.91
CA SER A 128 -22.25 1.97 -9.68
C SER A 128 -22.45 3.47 -9.79
N TYR A 129 -23.57 3.94 -10.35
CA TYR A 129 -23.85 5.37 -10.53
C TYR A 129 -23.68 6.15 -9.20
N PRO A 130 -22.98 7.31 -9.20
CA PRO A 130 -22.52 8.12 -10.35
C PRO A 130 -21.15 7.74 -10.92
N LYS A 131 -20.56 6.62 -10.50
CA LYS A 131 -19.26 6.13 -10.99
C LYS A 131 -19.43 5.11 -12.11
N SER A 132 -18.37 4.93 -12.88
CA SER A 132 -18.25 3.73 -13.72
C SER A 132 -18.05 2.50 -12.82
N PRO A 133 -18.41 1.29 -13.27
CA PRO A 133 -18.15 0.07 -12.52
C PRO A 133 -16.66 -0.11 -12.15
N VAL A 134 -15.76 0.31 -13.03
CA VAL A 134 -14.31 0.26 -12.80
C VAL A 134 -13.91 1.21 -11.67
N ASP A 135 -14.33 2.47 -11.73
CA ASP A 135 -14.02 3.45 -10.68
C ASP A 135 -14.67 3.08 -9.35
N TYR A 136 -15.86 2.48 -9.39
CA TYR A 136 -16.53 1.98 -8.20
C TYR A 136 -15.74 0.84 -7.55
N ILE A 137 -15.12 -0.06 -8.34
CA ILE A 137 -14.22 -1.07 -7.77
C ILE A 137 -13.01 -0.39 -7.12
N LEU A 138 -12.34 0.50 -7.83
CA LEU A 138 -11.09 1.11 -7.36
C LEU A 138 -11.28 2.03 -6.16
N GLU A 139 -12.32 2.87 -6.17
CA GLU A 139 -12.51 3.91 -5.16
C GLU A 139 -13.40 3.47 -3.98
N ILE A 140 -14.13 2.36 -4.10
CA ILE A 140 -15.05 1.89 -3.06
C ILE A 140 -14.73 0.44 -2.70
N MET A 141 -14.84 -0.50 -3.64
CA MET A 141 -14.77 -1.92 -3.29
C MET A 141 -13.38 -2.34 -2.81
N VAL A 142 -12.31 -1.82 -3.41
CA VAL A 142 -10.92 -2.09 -2.99
C VAL A 142 -10.69 -1.61 -1.55
N PRO A 143 -10.92 -0.33 -1.19
CA PRO A 143 -10.69 0.12 0.17
C PRO A 143 -11.64 -0.51 1.19
N GLU A 144 -12.91 -0.78 0.85
CA GLU A 144 -13.83 -1.54 1.73
C GLU A 144 -13.33 -2.97 1.96
N THR A 145 -12.89 -3.67 0.91
CA THR A 145 -12.32 -5.02 1.05
C THR A 145 -11.08 -5.00 1.94
N ALA A 146 -10.23 -3.98 1.81
CA ALA A 146 -9.08 -3.81 2.68
C ALA A 146 -9.48 -3.61 4.14
N LEU A 147 -10.55 -2.85 4.46
CA LEU A 147 -11.06 -2.74 5.83
C LEU A 147 -11.46 -4.10 6.41
N HIS A 148 -12.19 -4.91 5.65
CA HIS A 148 -12.61 -6.24 6.09
C HIS A 148 -11.41 -7.16 6.32
N LEU A 149 -10.42 -7.12 5.42
CA LEU A 149 -9.17 -7.88 5.58
C LEU A 149 -8.40 -7.44 6.83
N ILE A 150 -8.25 -6.13 7.05
CA ILE A 150 -7.57 -5.57 8.22
C ILE A 150 -8.32 -5.92 9.51
N SER A 151 -9.65 -5.85 9.49
CA SER A 151 -10.50 -6.25 10.61
C SER A 151 -10.24 -7.71 11.00
N GLN A 152 -10.25 -8.62 10.02
CA GLN A 152 -9.95 -10.03 10.22
C GLN A 152 -8.53 -10.26 10.76
N ASP A 153 -7.52 -9.58 10.20
CA ASP A 153 -6.13 -9.70 10.62
C ASP A 153 -5.92 -9.29 12.10
N LYS A 154 -6.77 -8.39 12.59
CA LYS A 154 -6.76 -7.89 13.97
C LYS A 154 -7.74 -8.62 14.89
N GLY A 155 -8.28 -9.76 14.47
CA GLY A 155 -9.17 -10.60 15.28
C GLY A 155 -10.63 -10.14 15.29
N GLY A 156 -11.09 -9.48 14.22
CA GLY A 156 -12.49 -9.07 14.05
C GLY A 156 -12.86 -7.74 14.70
N ILE A 157 -11.93 -6.78 14.72
CA ILE A 157 -12.20 -5.41 15.20
C ILE A 157 -13.26 -4.70 14.34
N THR A 158 -13.80 -3.58 14.83
CA THR A 158 -14.78 -2.81 14.05
C THR A 158 -14.17 -2.24 12.77
N LEU A 159 -14.99 -2.02 11.73
CA LEU A 159 -14.52 -1.43 10.47
C LEU A 159 -13.98 0.00 10.65
N GLU A 160 -14.47 0.73 11.65
CA GLU A 160 -13.97 2.06 12.01
C GLU A 160 -12.57 2.00 12.63
N GLU A 161 -12.28 1.01 13.48
CA GLU A 161 -10.92 0.78 13.99
C GLU A 161 -9.99 0.28 12.87
N ALA A 162 -10.48 -0.61 12.00
CA ALA A 162 -9.74 -1.07 10.83
C ALA A 162 -9.37 0.09 9.90
N ARG A 163 -10.25 1.09 9.74
CA ARG A 163 -10.00 2.29 8.94
C ARG A 163 -8.87 3.13 9.49
N LYS A 164 -8.84 3.36 10.81
CA LYS A 164 -7.73 4.08 11.47
C LYS A 164 -6.40 3.37 11.25
N ILE A 165 -6.40 2.04 11.29
CA ILE A 165 -5.21 1.23 10.98
C ILE A 165 -4.83 1.33 9.51
N MET A 166 -5.80 1.27 8.60
CA MET A 166 -5.58 1.41 7.16
C MET A 166 -4.91 2.76 6.85
N GLU A 167 -5.43 3.86 7.39
CA GLU A 167 -4.89 5.21 7.21
C GLU A 167 -3.46 5.35 7.78
N ASP A 168 -3.23 4.88 9.01
CA ASP A 168 -1.91 4.96 9.64
C ASP A 168 -0.87 4.10 8.90
N SER A 169 -1.27 2.91 8.45
CA SER A 169 -0.39 1.94 7.79
C SER A 169 -0.12 2.20 6.30
N SER A 170 -0.85 3.11 5.65
CA SER A 170 -0.55 3.52 4.26
C SER A 170 0.86 4.11 4.11
N THR A 171 1.37 4.77 5.16
CA THR A 171 2.75 5.29 5.19
C THR A 171 3.81 4.21 5.41
N PHE A 172 3.42 3.09 6.03
CA PHE A 172 4.28 1.93 6.27
C PHE A 172 4.57 1.17 4.97
N GLU A 173 3.58 1.04 4.08
CA GLU A 173 3.76 0.31 2.82
C GLU A 173 4.58 1.05 1.76
N SER A 174 4.42 2.37 1.65
CA SER A 174 5.07 3.18 0.60
C SER A 174 6.61 3.11 0.58
N ARG A 175 7.24 2.42 1.53
CA ARG A 175 8.67 2.52 1.73
C ARG A 175 9.38 1.21 2.15
N ASP A 176 8.66 0.09 2.31
CA ASP A 176 9.29 -1.22 2.50
C ASP A 176 8.78 -2.27 1.53
N ARG A 177 9.71 -2.75 0.68
CA ARG A 177 9.74 -4.12 0.08
C ARG A 177 10.82 -4.32 -0.99
N LYS A 178 11.55 -3.28 -1.42
CA LYS A 178 12.55 -3.44 -2.50
C LYS A 178 14.02 -3.26 -2.14
N ASN A 179 14.40 -2.81 -0.94
CA ASN A 179 15.81 -2.42 -0.71
C ASN A 179 16.60 -3.17 0.37
N VAL A 180 15.99 -4.07 1.15
CA VAL A 180 16.73 -4.85 2.16
C VAL A 180 17.78 -5.77 1.52
N ASN A 181 17.52 -6.29 0.31
CA ASN A 181 18.49 -7.15 -0.39
C ASN A 181 19.48 -6.35 -1.26
N SER A 182 19.04 -5.26 -1.92
CA SER A 182 19.91 -4.51 -2.84
C SER A 182 20.97 -3.67 -2.11
N VAL A 183 20.65 -3.11 -0.94
CA VAL A 183 21.63 -2.40 -0.11
C VAL A 183 22.61 -3.38 0.51
N ARG A 184 22.16 -4.56 0.97
CA ARG A 184 23.07 -5.60 1.49
C ARG A 184 24.10 -6.05 0.46
N ASP A 185 23.69 -6.18 -0.80
CA ASP A 185 24.59 -6.55 -1.89
C ASP A 185 25.61 -5.44 -2.20
N GLN A 186 25.19 -4.18 -2.22
CA GLN A 186 26.10 -3.04 -2.42
C GLN A 186 27.06 -2.81 -1.24
N ASP A 187 26.60 -3.07 -0.01
CA ASP A 187 27.41 -2.94 1.19
C ASP A 187 28.42 -4.10 1.32
N GLN A 188 28.05 -5.32 0.90
CA GLN A 188 28.99 -6.45 0.78
C GLN A 188 30.01 -6.23 -0.34
N GLN A 189 29.61 -5.66 -1.48
CA GLN A 189 30.50 -5.40 -2.61
C GLN A 189 31.48 -4.26 -2.30
N SER A 190 31.02 -3.22 -1.59
CA SER A 190 31.87 -2.13 -1.08
C SER A 190 32.84 -2.61 0.00
N ARG A 191 32.43 -3.54 0.89
CA ARG A 191 33.32 -4.15 1.87
C ARG A 191 34.34 -5.08 1.22
N LYS A 192 33.95 -5.90 0.24
CA LYS A 192 34.88 -6.74 -0.54
C LYS A 192 35.90 -5.91 -1.32
N TYR A 193 35.48 -4.82 -1.94
CA TYR A 193 36.36 -3.90 -2.67
C TYR A 193 37.40 -3.25 -1.75
N LYS A 194 36.97 -2.71 -0.59
CA LYS A 194 37.87 -2.15 0.43
C LYS A 194 38.81 -3.19 1.06
N GLN A 195 38.38 -4.45 1.16
CA GLN A 195 39.21 -5.54 1.67
C GLN A 195 40.26 -5.98 0.64
N SER A 196 39.96 -5.91 -0.67
CA SER A 196 40.92 -6.14 -1.75
C SER A 196 41.97 -5.03 -1.84
N GLU A 197 41.56 -3.74 -1.81
CA GLU A 197 42.52 -2.62 -1.79
C GLU A 197 43.42 -2.60 -0.54
N SER A 198 42.91 -3.12 0.59
CA SER A 198 43.68 -3.30 1.81
C SER A 198 44.63 -4.50 1.74
N TRP A 199 44.33 -5.52 0.92
CA TRP A 199 45.21 -6.66 0.65
C TRP A 199 46.32 -6.24 -0.32
N ASP A 200 45.98 -5.56 -1.42
CA ASP A 200 46.93 -5.09 -2.43
C ASP A 200 47.95 -4.09 -1.87
N ARG A 201 47.50 -3.17 -1.01
CA ARG A 201 48.40 -2.26 -0.25
C ARG A 201 49.31 -2.97 0.75
N ARG A 202 48.96 -4.17 1.20
CA ARG A 202 49.74 -4.96 2.17
C ARG A 202 50.75 -5.90 1.50
N ILE A 203 50.49 -6.28 0.24
CA ILE A 203 51.38 -7.15 -0.56
C ILE A 203 52.41 -6.33 -1.36
N GLY A 204 52.29 -5.00 -1.43
CA GLY A 204 53.31 -4.16 -2.06
C GLY A 204 53.47 -4.44 -3.57
N ILE A 205 52.36 -4.71 -4.26
CA ILE A 205 52.35 -4.78 -5.72
C ILE A 205 52.26 -3.34 -6.23
N ASN A 206 53.43 -2.70 -6.35
CA ASN A 206 53.62 -1.57 -7.25
C ASN A 206 53.78 -2.17 -8.65
N ASP A 207 52.73 -2.15 -9.46
CA ASP A 207 52.90 -2.30 -10.90
C ASP A 207 53.46 -0.99 -11.46
N GLN A 208 54.62 -1.11 -12.11
CA GLN A 208 55.26 -0.10 -12.95
C GLN A 208 54.43 0.20 -14.20
#